data_AF-A0A3S4IQR1-F1
#
_entry.id   AF-A0A3S4IQR1-F1
#
_cell.length_a   1.000
_cell.length_b   1.000
_cell.length_c   1.000
_cell.angle_alpha   90.00
_cell.angle_beta   90.00
_cell.angle_gamma   90.00
#
_symmetry.space_group_name_H-M   'P 1'
#
loop_
_entity.id
_entity.type
_entity.pdbx_description
1 polymer ?
#
loop_
_entity_poly.entity_id
_entity_poly.type
_entity_poly.pdbx_seq_one_letter_code
_entity_poly.pdbx_strand_id
1 'polypeptide(L)' 'MSENEKLAQEVKAWRTKQGFTAEIAAKALGIPKRTFEGIEQGRGFPYPLLLRVAMESNDLSLKATQAKSPRKV' A
#
# COMPACT_ATOMS: atom_id res chain seq x y z
N MET A 1 1.23 21.81 0.01
CA MET A 1 0.67 20.45 -0.14
C MET A 1 0.22 19.97 1.23
N SER A 2 -1.06 19.61 1.36
CA SER A 2 -1.65 19.15 2.62
C SER A 2 -1.13 17.77 3.02
N GLU A 3 -1.28 17.39 4.29
CA GLU A 3 -0.88 16.05 4.75
C GLU A 3 -1.65 14.94 4.01
N ASN A 4 -2.92 15.19 3.69
CA ASN A 4 -3.74 14.24 2.93
C ASN A 4 -3.26 14.08 1.49
N GLU A 5 -2.81 15.16 0.84
CA GLU A 5 -2.23 15.11 -0.51
C GLU A 5 -0.91 14.32 -0.53
N LYS A 6 -0.05 14.53 0.48
CA LYS A 6 1.19 13.77 0.64
C LYS A 6 0.89 12.27 0.82
N LEU A 7 -0.03 11.94 1.73
CA LEU A 7 -0.44 10.55 1.95
C LEU A 7 -1.01 9.92 0.66
N ALA A 8 -1.83 10.65 -0.09
CA ALA A 8 -2.37 10.17 -1.36
C ALA A 8 -1.25 9.85 -2.38
N GLN A 9 -0.21 10.69 -2.46
CA GLN A 9 0.94 10.46 -3.32
C GLN A 9 1.77 9.25 -2.87
N GLU A 10 2.02 9.13 -1.56
CA GLU A 10 2.74 7.98 -0.99
C GLU A 10 2.02 6.65 -1.29
N VAL A 11 0.70 6.61 -1.10
CA VAL A 11 -0.12 5.42 -1.36
C VAL A 11 -0.13 5.07 -2.85
N LYS A 12 -0.26 6.06 -3.75
CA LYS A 12 -0.16 5.85 -5.21
C LYS A 12 1.22 5.33 -5.61
N ALA A 13 2.28 5.91 -5.05
CA ALA A 13 3.66 5.52 -5.35
C ALA A 13 3.93 4.09 -4.87
N TRP A 14 3.51 3.76 -3.65
CA TRP A 14 3.60 2.41 -3.11
C TRP A 14 2.86 1.39 -3.99
N ARG A 15 1.60 1.67 -4.36
CA ARG A 15 0.82 0.79 -5.23
C ARG A 15 1.49 0.57 -6.59
N THR A 16 1.97 1.66 -7.20
CA THR A 16 2.65 1.61 -8.51
C THR A 16 3.94 0.81 -8.43
N LYS A 17 4.75 1.01 -7.38
CA LYS A 17 5.98 0.27 -7.11
C LYS A 17 5.74 -1.24 -7.00
N GLN A 18 4.63 -1.63 -6.36
CA GLN A 18 4.26 -3.05 -6.22
C GLN A 18 3.58 -3.63 -7.48
N GLY A 19 3.27 -2.80 -8.49
CA GLY A 19 2.50 -3.23 -9.67
C GLY A 19 1.06 -3.63 -9.33
N PHE A 20 0.51 -3.13 -8.21
CA PHE A 20 -0.81 -3.51 -7.75
C PHE A 20 -1.92 -2.71 -8.44
N THR A 21 -3.04 -3.38 -8.70
CA THR A 21 -4.33 -2.70 -8.92
C THR A 21 -4.83 -2.12 -7.59
N ALA A 22 -5.75 -1.15 -7.63
CA ALA A 22 -6.35 -0.60 -6.41
C ALA A 22 -7.02 -1.68 -5.55
N GLU A 23 -7.60 -2.69 -6.18
CA GLU A 23 -8.24 -3.82 -5.49
C GLU A 23 -7.23 -4.72 -4.77
N ILE A 24 -6.12 -5.07 -5.44
CA ILE A 24 -5.05 -5.87 -4.82
C ILE A 24 -4.41 -5.10 -3.68
N ALA A 25 -4.13 -3.81 -3.87
CA ALA A 25 -3.57 -2.94 -2.85
C ALA A 25 -4.47 -2.82 -1.61
N ALA A 26 -5.78 -2.61 -1.82
CA ALA A 26 -6.75 -2.58 -0.74
C ALA A 26 -6.81 -3.90 0.03
N LYS A 27 -6.81 -5.03 -0.69
CA LYS A 27 -6.77 -6.37 -0.09
C LYS A 27 -5.49 -6.60 0.71
N ALA A 28 -4.34 -6.19 0.19
CA ALA A 28 -3.05 -6.31 0.86
C ALA A 28 -2.98 -5.54 2.19
N LEU A 29 -3.71 -4.42 2.27
CA LEU A 29 -3.82 -3.59 3.48
C LEU A 29 -5.03 -3.95 4.36
N GLY A 30 -5.87 -4.90 3.94
CA GLY A 30 -7.05 -5.33 4.70
C GLY A 30 -8.15 -4.26 4.79
N ILE A 31 -8.25 -3.35 3.82
CA ILE A 31 -9.25 -2.27 3.81
C ILE A 31 -10.19 -2.38 2.59
N PRO A 32 -11.39 -1.79 2.63
CA PRO A 32 -12.27 -1.73 1.46
C PRO A 32 -11.64 -0.94 0.32
N LYS A 33 -11.85 -1.40 -0.93
CA LYS A 33 -11.37 -0.71 -2.15
C LYS A 33 -11.77 0.76 -2.19
N ARG A 34 -13.02 1.09 -1.85
CA ARG A 34 -13.51 2.47 -1.81
C ARG A 34 -12.74 3.35 -0.83
N THR A 35 -12.30 2.78 0.31
CA THR A 35 -11.45 3.49 1.27
C THR A 35 -10.09 3.78 0.65
N PHE A 36 -9.47 2.78 0.04
CA PHE A 36 -8.19 2.94 -0.64
C PHE A 36 -8.25 4.01 -1.75
N GLU A 37 -9.26 3.96 -2.62
CA GLU A 37 -9.46 4.96 -3.68
C GLU A 37 -9.71 6.36 -3.11
N GLY A 38 -10.46 6.47 -2.01
CA GLY A 38 -10.66 7.75 -1.32
C GLY A 38 -9.36 8.35 -0.79
N ILE A 39 -8.45 7.51 -0.28
CA ILE A 39 -7.12 7.95 0.17
C ILE A 39 -6.30 8.44 -1.03
N GLU A 40 -6.26 7.69 -2.12
CA GLU A 40 -5.58 8.10 -3.37
C GLU A 40 -6.14 9.41 -3.96
N GLN A 41 -7.40 9.75 -3.69
CA GLN A 41 -8.04 11.00 -4.08
C GLN A 41 -7.76 12.17 -3.12
N GLY A 42 -7.06 11.95 -2.00
CA GLY A 42 -6.75 12.99 -1.02
C GLY A 42 -7.81 13.21 0.05
N ARG A 43 -8.79 12.29 0.21
CA ARG A 43 -9.76 12.33 1.32
C ARG A 43 -9.07 12.19 2.68
N GLY A 44 -7.86 11.63 2.70
CA GLY A 44 -7.09 11.34 3.90
C GLY A 44 -7.49 10.01 4.54
N PHE A 45 -6.80 9.68 5.62
CA PHE A 45 -7.07 8.50 6.44
C PHE A 45 -6.94 8.89 7.92
N PRO A 46 -7.82 8.42 8.82
CA PRO A 46 -7.78 8.83 10.23
C PRO A 46 -6.45 8.52 10.94
N TYR A 47 -5.73 7.49 10.49
CA TYR A 47 -4.47 7.03 11.09
C TYR A 47 -3.36 6.95 10.03
N PRO A 48 -2.84 8.08 9.52
CA PRO A 48 -1.91 8.09 8.39
C PRO A 48 -0.61 7.35 8.69
N LEU A 49 -0.11 7.42 9.94
CA LEU A 49 1.07 6.68 10.37
C LEU A 49 0.85 5.16 10.34
N LEU A 50 -0.32 4.69 10.80
CA LEU A 50 -0.66 3.27 10.75
C LEU A 50 -0.67 2.76 9.32
N LEU A 51 -1.23 3.54 8.39
CA LEU A 51 -1.26 3.19 6.98
C LEU A 51 0.16 3.06 6.38
N ARG A 52 1.06 4.00 6.71
CA ARG A 52 2.47 3.95 6.29
C ARG A 52 3.17 2.69 6.80
N VAL A 53 3.01 2.38 8.09
CA VAL A 53 3.60 1.17 8.69
C VAL A 53 3.03 -0.11 8.06
N ALA A 54 1.73 -0.13 7.74
CA ALA A 54 1.11 -1.27 7.07
C ALA A 54 1.68 -1.49 5.65
N MET A 55 1.88 -0.42 4.87
CA MET A 55 2.53 -0.50 3.55
C MET A 55 3.97 -1.00 3.65
N GLU A 56 4.76 -0.49 4.61
CA GLU A 56 6.13 -0.95 4.83
C GLU A 56 6.20 -2.42 5.27
N SER A 57 5.31 -2.82 6.17
CA SER A 57 5.20 -4.22 6.62
C SER A 57 4.84 -5.15 5.47
N ASN A 58 3.98 -4.71 4.55
CA ASN A 58 3.65 -5.44 3.34
C ASN A 58 4.87 -5.61 2.42
N ASP A 59 5.63 -4.53 2.19
CA ASP A 59 6.87 -4.56 1.41
C ASP A 59 7.89 -5.58 1.98
N LEU A 60 8.06 -5.58 3.31
CA LEU A 60 8.97 -6.51 3.98
C LEU A 60 8.49 -7.96 3.85
N SER A 61 7.19 -8.21 4.01
CA SER A 61 6.60 -9.53 3.85
C SER A 61 6.79 -10.08 2.43
N LEU A 62 6.61 -9.24 1.40
CA LEU A 62 6.82 -9.63 0.00
C LEU A 62 8.28 -9.98 -0.30
N LYS A 63 9.23 -9.21 0.26
CA LYS A 63 10.66 -9.54 0.14
C LYS A 63 10.99 -10.86 0.83
N ALA A 64 10.43 -11.10 2.00
CA ALA A 64 10.66 -12.33 2.76
C ALA A 64 10.11 -13.58 2.04
N THR A 65 8.98 -13.49 1.33
CA THR A 65 8.44 -14.60 0.54
C THR A 65 9.25 -14.86 -0.73
N GLN A 66 9.76 -13.82 -1.39
CA GLN A 66 10.65 -13.96 -2.55
C GLN A 66 11.99 -14.61 -2.19
N ALA A 67 12.55 -14.30 -1.01
CA ALA A 67 13.82 -14.88 -0.54
C ALA A 67 13.72 -16.38 -0.19
N LYS A 68 12.52 -16.89 0.13
CA LYS A 68 12.30 -18.28 0.53
C LYS A 68 11.96 -19.23 -0.62
N SER A 69 11.90 -18.76 -1.87
CA SER A 69 11.65 -19.62 -3.03
C SER A 69 12.99 -20.13 -3.61
N PRO A 70 13.40 -21.39 -3.36
CA PRO A 70 14.49 -21.96 -4.14
C PRO A 70 13.90 -22.19 -5.53
N ARG A 71 14.40 -21.46 -6.54
CA ARG A 71 14.13 -21.87 -7.93
C ARG A 71 14.61 -23.31 -8.07
N LYS A 72 13.66 -24.26 -8.14
CA LYS A 72 13.95 -25.60 -8.64
C LYS A 72 14.37 -25.42 -10.10
N VAL A 73 15.63 -25.79 -10.35
CA VAL A 73 16.25 -25.96 -11.66
C VAL A 73 15.51 -27.05 -12.44
#